data_AF-A0AAT9HPQ6-F1
#
_entry.id   AF-A0AAT9HPQ6-F1
#
_cell.length_a   1.000
_cell.length_b   1.000
_cell.length_c   1.000
_cell.angle_alpha   90.00
_cell.angle_beta   90.00
_cell.angle_gamma   90.00
#
_symmetry.space_group_name_H-M   'P 1'
#
loop_
_entity.id
_entity.type
_entity.pdbx_description
1 polymer ?
#
loop_
_entity_poly.entity_id
_entity_poly.type
_entity_poly.pdbx_seq_one_letter_code
_entity_poly.pdbx_strand_id
1 'polypeptide(L)'
;MGGHGGPVREGPRRRVRGAGLPLGDVDPWNLRTVLLRTEREEIPEPWARLSALADVAWLWEVQGTGRWVAVAVAHRDPGDAVRLLAVVTETAPP
;
A
#
# COMPACT_ATOMS: atom_id res chain seq x y z
N MET A 1 36.29 -22.23 18.51
CA MET A 1 36.01 -21.01 17.72
C MET A 1 34.83 -21.33 16.82
N GLY A 2 33.61 -21.07 17.31
CA GLY A 2 32.36 -21.31 16.58
C GLY A 2 31.78 -20.01 16.06
N GLY A 3 30.84 -20.11 15.11
CA GLY A 3 29.99 -18.99 14.73
C GLY A 3 29.55 -19.00 13.27
N HIS A 4 28.52 -19.78 12.98
CA HIS A 4 27.80 -19.89 11.71
C HIS A 4 27.44 -18.55 11.02
N GLY A 5 27.87 -18.38 9.77
CA GLY A 5 27.17 -17.52 8.82
C GLY A 5 25.96 -18.27 8.26
N GLY A 6 24.81 -18.13 8.92
CA GLY A 6 23.53 -18.61 8.40
C GLY A 6 22.94 -17.62 7.38
N PRO A 7 22.15 -18.09 6.39
CA PRO A 7 21.55 -17.23 5.39
C PRO A 7 20.52 -16.30 6.03
N VAL A 8 20.57 -15.01 5.67
CA VAL A 8 19.54 -14.02 6.00
C VAL A 8 18.23 -14.49 5.37
N ARG A 9 17.37 -15.10 6.17
CA ARG A 9 16.00 -15.42 5.79
C ARG A 9 15.20 -14.12 5.86
N GLU A 10 14.89 -13.56 4.69
CA GLU A 10 13.81 -12.59 4.57
C GLU A 10 12.50 -13.26 5.03
N GLY A 11 12.11 -12.97 6.27
CA GLY A 11 10.89 -13.49 6.87
C GLY A 11 9.65 -12.89 6.20
N PRO A 12 8.51 -13.60 6.22
CA PRO A 12 7.27 -13.13 5.61
C PRO A 12 6.83 -11.82 6.28
N ARG A 13 6.62 -10.78 5.45
CA ARG A 13 6.07 -9.48 5.86
C ARG A 13 4.82 -9.73 6.71
N ARG A 14 4.90 -9.31 7.97
CA ARG A 14 3.93 -9.62 9.01
C ARG A 14 2.57 -9.01 8.65
N ARG A 15 1.60 -9.85 8.29
CA ARG A 15 0.21 -9.45 8.06
C ARG A 15 -0.42 -9.16 9.43
N VAL A 16 -0.55 -7.89 9.80
CA VAL A 16 -1.11 -7.49 11.10
C VAL A 16 -2.64 -7.42 11.01
N ARG A 17 -3.29 -8.15 11.93
CA ARG A 17 -4.73 -8.15 12.24
C ARG A 17 -5.15 -6.84 12.88
N GLY A 18 -6.41 -6.42 12.65
CA GLY A 18 -7.07 -5.48 13.55
C GLY A 18 -8.48 -5.12 13.12
N ALA A 19 -9.46 -5.88 13.62
CA ALA A 19 -10.82 -5.37 13.80
C ALA A 19 -10.77 -4.30 14.91
N GLY A 20 -11.14 -3.06 14.59
CA GLY A 20 -11.10 -1.91 15.49
C GLY A 20 -9.92 -0.99 15.22
N LEU A 21 -10.16 0.10 14.48
CA LEU A 21 -9.14 1.04 14.00
C LEU A 21 -8.68 2.01 15.10
N PRO A 22 -7.39 2.05 15.47
CA PRO A 22 -6.63 3.27 15.36
C PRO A 22 -6.01 3.27 13.97
N LEU A 23 -6.30 4.28 13.16
CA LEU A 23 -5.71 4.43 11.81
C LEU A 23 -4.16 4.52 11.82
N GLY A 24 -3.50 4.40 12.97
CA GLY A 24 -2.10 4.75 13.21
C GLY A 24 -1.07 3.62 13.15
N ASP A 25 -1.46 2.33 13.22
CA ASP A 25 -0.49 1.21 13.34
C ASP A 25 -0.24 0.46 12.01
N VAL A 26 -0.62 1.04 10.87
CA VAL A 26 -0.35 0.45 9.55
C VAL A 26 0.77 1.23 8.87
N ASP A 27 1.86 0.53 8.54
CA ASP A 27 2.94 1.11 7.73
C ASP A 27 2.38 1.60 6.38
N PRO A 28 2.67 2.85 5.98
CA PRO A 28 2.19 3.38 4.71
C PRO A 28 2.78 2.60 3.53
N TRP A 29 1.92 2.23 2.59
CA TRP A 29 2.29 1.63 1.33
C TRP A 29 2.85 2.67 0.37
N ASN A 30 4.03 2.40 -0.21
CA ASN A 30 4.70 3.32 -1.11
C ASN A 30 4.10 3.24 -2.52
N LEU A 31 3.26 4.21 -2.86
CA LEU A 31 2.64 4.31 -4.19
C LEU A 31 3.62 4.81 -5.26
N ARG A 32 4.77 5.39 -4.89
CA ARG A 32 5.79 5.78 -5.88
C ARG A 32 6.43 4.58 -6.57
N THR A 33 6.61 3.47 -5.86
CA THR A 33 7.05 2.22 -6.50
C THR A 33 6.00 1.70 -7.48
N VAL A 34 4.70 1.83 -7.15
CA VAL A 34 3.61 1.47 -8.06
C VAL A 34 3.61 2.37 -9.30
N LEU A 35 3.79 3.68 -9.13
CA LEU A 35 3.89 4.64 -10.24
C LEU A 35 5.05 4.31 -11.19
N LEU A 36 6.23 3.99 -10.66
CA LEU A 36 7.37 3.61 -11.51
C LEU A 36 7.12 2.33 -12.31
N ARG A 37 6.28 1.42 -11.79
CA ARG A 37 5.91 0.19 -12.49
C ARG A 37 4.94 0.45 -13.65
N THR A 38 4.12 1.51 -13.61
CA THR A 38 3.19 1.82 -14.72
C THR A 38 3.92 2.14 -16.03
N GLU A 39 5.20 2.50 -15.98
CA GLU A 39 6.03 2.69 -17.17
C GLU A 39 6.45 1.37 -17.85
N ARG A 40 6.31 0.23 -17.14
CA ARG A 40 6.83 -1.08 -17.55
C ARG A 40 5.74 -2.13 -17.72
N GLU A 41 4.66 -2.01 -16.96
CA GLU A 41 3.55 -2.97 -16.96
C GLU A 41 2.22 -2.26 -16.71
N GLU A 42 1.13 -2.94 -17.10
CA GLU A 42 -0.21 -2.49 -16.75
C GLU A 42 -0.45 -2.74 -15.26
N ILE A 43 -0.70 -1.65 -14.52
CA ILE A 43 -1.12 -1.73 -13.12
C ILE A 43 -2.65 -1.70 -13.09
N PRO A 44 -3.32 -2.67 -12.44
CA PRO A 44 -4.76 -2.70 -12.42
C PRO A 44 -5.33 -1.53 -11.60
N GLU A 45 -6.49 -1.04 -12.00
CA GLU A 45 -7.24 -0.08 -11.19
C GLU A 45 -7.73 -0.74 -9.89
N PRO A 46 -7.78 0.01 -8.76
CA PRO A 46 -7.60 1.46 -8.62
C PRO A 46 -6.14 1.92 -8.40
N TRP A 47 -5.17 1.00 -8.46
CA TRP A 47 -3.80 1.25 -7.99
C TRP A 47 -3.01 2.17 -8.89
N ALA A 48 -3.27 2.12 -10.21
CA ALA A 48 -2.70 3.04 -11.18
C ALA A 48 -3.15 4.49 -10.91
N ARG A 49 -4.45 4.71 -10.70
CA ARG A 49 -4.96 6.04 -10.37
C ARG A 49 -4.44 6.54 -9.03
N LEU A 50 -4.45 5.70 -7.99
CA LEU A 50 -3.96 6.10 -6.68
C LEU A 50 -2.48 6.51 -6.73
N SER A 51 -1.64 5.77 -7.48
CA SER A 51 -0.22 6.10 -7.61
C SER A 51 0.05 7.40 -8.36
N ALA A 52 -0.79 7.73 -9.34
CA ALA A 52 -0.73 9.01 -10.02
C ALA A 52 -1.07 10.21 -9.12
N LEU A 53 -1.91 10.01 -8.08
CA LEU A 53 -2.46 11.11 -7.27
C LEU A 53 -1.80 11.28 -5.90
N ALA A 54 -1.23 10.20 -5.33
CA ALA A 54 -0.70 10.20 -3.98
C ALA A 54 0.65 9.45 -3.88
N ASP A 55 1.49 9.84 -2.93
CA ASP A 55 2.79 9.18 -2.66
C ASP A 55 2.67 7.95 -1.78
N VAL A 56 1.71 7.95 -0.85
CA VAL A 56 1.48 6.87 0.10
C VAL A 56 0.00 6.57 0.27
N ALA A 57 -0.30 5.33 0.65
CA ALA A 57 -1.63 4.91 1.06
C ALA A 57 -1.56 4.01 2.30
N TRP A 58 -2.59 4.07 3.15
CA TRP A 58 -2.81 3.12 4.23
C TRP A 58 -3.79 2.06 3.75
N LEU A 59 -3.44 0.79 3.91
CA LEU A 59 -4.19 -0.32 3.33
C LEU A 59 -4.68 -1.28 4.41
N TRP A 60 -5.90 -1.77 4.23
CA TRP A 60 -6.49 -2.80 5.08
C TRP A 60 -7.19 -3.85 4.21
N GLU A 61 -6.88 -5.13 4.44
CA GLU A 61 -7.66 -6.24 3.91
C GLU A 61 -8.89 -6.47 4.80
N VAL A 62 -10.09 -6.32 4.23
CA VAL A 62 -11.35 -6.59 4.91
C VAL A 62 -11.55 -8.09 5.01
N GLN A 63 -11.31 -8.59 6.22
CA GLN A 63 -11.27 -10.02 6.51
C GLN A 63 -12.56 -10.74 6.08
N GLY A 64 -12.38 -11.88 5.40
CA GLY A 64 -13.49 -12.72 4.94
C GLY A 64 -14.23 -12.20 3.70
N THR A 65 -13.79 -11.09 3.09
CA THR A 65 -14.46 -10.51 1.92
C THR A 65 -13.61 -10.46 0.66
N GLY A 66 -12.29 -10.64 0.78
CA GLY A 66 -11.36 -10.43 -0.34
C GLY A 66 -11.20 -8.97 -0.77
N ARG A 67 -11.81 -8.02 -0.05
CA ARG A 67 -11.75 -6.59 -0.37
C ARG A 67 -10.63 -5.89 0.35
N TRP A 68 -10.15 -4.82 -0.26
CA TRP A 68 -9.14 -3.91 0.23
C TRP A 68 -9.73 -2.53 0.41
N VAL A 69 -9.43 -1.92 1.54
CA VAL A 69 -9.65 -0.48 1.76
C VAL A 69 -8.29 0.20 1.61
N ALA A 70 -8.24 1.24 0.79
CA ALA A 70 -7.08 2.12 0.67
C ALA A 70 -7.50 3.55 0.99
N VAL A 71 -6.76 4.21 1.88
CA VAL A 71 -6.89 5.64 2.18
C VAL A 71 -5.58 6.32 1.78
N ALA A 72 -5.67 7.41 1.02
CA ALA A 72 -4.50 8.14 0.52
C ALA A 72 -4.72 9.65 0.61
N VAL A 73 -3.64 10.39 0.87
CA VAL A 73 -3.64 11.86 0.79
C VAL A 73 -3.06 12.26 -0.57
N ALA A 74 -3.91 12.81 -1.42
CA ALA A 74 -3.51 13.32 -2.73
C ALA A 74 -3.02 14.77 -2.61
N HIS A 75 -1.72 14.94 -2.79
CA HIS A 75 -1.03 16.23 -2.85
C HIS A 75 0.31 16.06 -3.60
N ARG A 76 0.32 15.26 -4.68
CA ARG A 76 1.56 14.95 -5.39
C ARG A 76 2.12 16.17 -6.13
N ASP A 77 1.25 17.05 -6.64
CA ASP A 77 1.66 18.33 -7.24
C ASP A 77 1.51 19.47 -6.22
N PRO A 78 2.53 20.34 -6.05
CA PRO A 78 2.46 21.50 -5.16
C PRO A 78 1.31 22.46 -5.48
N GLY A 79 0.82 22.49 -6.71
CA GLY A 79 -0.32 23.30 -7.15
C GLY A 79 -1.68 22.67 -6.86
N ASP A 80 -1.72 21.39 -6.49
CA ASP A 80 -2.98 20.68 -6.23
C ASP A 80 -3.49 20.92 -4.80
N ALA A 81 -4.81 21.12 -4.71
CA ALA A 81 -5.50 21.09 -3.43
C ALA A 81 -5.32 19.72 -2.76
N VAL A 82 -5.01 19.73 -1.47
CA VAL A 82 -4.92 18.52 -0.65
C VAL A 82 -6.29 17.84 -0.61
N ARG A 83 -6.34 16.56 -1.02
CA ARG A 83 -7.57 15.76 -1.04
C ARG A 83 -7.36 14.44 -0.31
N LEU A 84 -8.37 14.00 0.43
CA LEU A 84 -8.41 12.65 1.00
C LEU A 84 -9.15 11.73 0.02
N LEU A 85 -8.49 10.66 -0.41
CA LEU A 85 -9.07 9.63 -1.27
C LEU A 85 -9.29 8.36 -0.45
N ALA A 86 -10.46 7.74 -0.61
CA ALA A 86 -10.78 6.45 -0.02
C ALA A 86 -11.35 5.53 -1.10
N VAL A 87 -10.80 4.33 -1.22
CA VAL A 87 -11.22 3.34 -2.21
C VAL A 87 -11.47 2.00 -1.52
N VAL A 88 -12.54 1.33 -1.93
CA VAL A 88 -12.79 -0.09 -1.62
C VAL A 88 -12.74 -0.86 -2.93
N THR A 89 -11.93 -1.91 -2.99
CA THR A 89 -11.73 -2.71 -4.21
C THR A 89 -11.56 -4.18 -3.90
N GLU A 90 -11.88 -5.06 -4.85
CA GLU A 90 -11.57 -6.50 -4.78
C GLU A 90 -10.19 -6.80 -5.40
N THR A 91 -9.61 -5.84 -6.12
CA THR A 91 -8.27 -5.95 -6.70
C THR A 91 -7.21 -5.83 -5.60
N ALA A 92 -6.41 -6.87 -5.37
CA ALA A 92 -5.28 -6.81 -4.45
C ALA A 92 -4.21 -5.79 -4.91
N PRO A 93 -3.47 -5.17 -3.98
CA PRO A 93 -2.37 -4.28 -4.33
C PRO A 93 -1.27 -5.03 -5.11
N PRO A 94 -0.67 -4.41 -6.13
CA PRO A 94 0.30 -5.04 -7.05
C PRO A 94 1.71 -5.22 -6.46
#